data_AF-A0A3B4UIJ5-F1
#
_entry.id   AF-A0A3B4UIJ5-F1
#
_cell.length_a   1.000
_cell.length_b   1.000
_cell.length_c   1.000
_cell.angle_alpha   90.00
_cell.angle_beta   90.00
_cell.angle_gamma   90.00
#
_symmetry.space_group_name_H-M   'P 1'
#
loop_
_entity.id
_entity.type
_entity.pdbx_description
1 polymer ?
#
loop_
_entity_poly.entity_id
_entity_poly.type
_entity_poly.pdbx_seq_one_letter_code
_entity_poly.pdbx_strand_id
1 'polypeptide(L)'
;MAALVSLMLKPRAGLLAPGQSFLLDSVRFASKKSGGSCKNVGKKDPGRRYGFKKQDGNFVHAGNILATQRVMRYHPGAHVGLGTNRNLFALEDGYVRFTKEVFIPPPRSRKSSRIIPRLPQGAVLYKTFINIVPLKQEGKFKLMDMV
;
A
#
# COMPACT_ATOMS: atom_id res chain seq x y z
N MET A 1 14.51 86.35 -51.25
CA MET A 1 14.06 87.76 -51.27
C MET A 1 12.74 87.81 -52.04
N ALA A 2 11.77 88.60 -51.54
CA ALA A 2 10.31 88.63 -51.82
C ALA A 2 9.55 87.55 -51.02
N ALA A 3 8.94 87.78 -49.84
CA ALA A 3 7.96 88.80 -49.39
C ALA A 3 6.62 88.63 -50.14
N LEU A 4 5.44 88.43 -49.53
CA LEU A 4 4.80 89.18 -48.46
C LEU A 4 3.59 88.43 -47.85
N VAL A 5 3.25 88.87 -46.64
CA VAL A 5 2.20 88.47 -45.68
C VAL A 5 0.78 88.94 -46.08
N SER A 6 -0.26 88.15 -45.76
CA SER A 6 -1.53 88.62 -45.12
C SER A 6 -2.37 87.39 -44.72
N LEU A 7 -2.49 87.02 -43.44
CA LEU A 7 -3.37 87.52 -42.39
C LEU A 7 -4.84 87.65 -42.81
N MET A 8 -5.68 86.70 -42.38
CA MET A 8 -7.04 86.96 -41.89
C MET A 8 -7.46 85.84 -40.93
N LEU A 9 -7.47 86.19 -39.65
CA LEU A 9 -8.09 85.44 -38.56
C LEU A 9 -9.61 85.35 -38.77
N LYS A 10 -10.20 84.18 -38.49
CA LYS A 10 -11.54 84.09 -37.87
C LYS A 10 -11.64 82.80 -37.05
N PRO A 11 -12.01 82.88 -35.76
CA PRO A 11 -12.18 81.71 -34.91
C PRO A 11 -13.56 81.12 -35.18
N ARG A 12 -13.66 79.80 -35.31
CA ARG A 12 -14.95 79.13 -35.23
C ARG A 12 -14.86 77.86 -34.43
N ALA A 13 -15.73 77.82 -33.43
CA ALA A 13 -16.23 76.67 -32.72
C ALA A 13 -15.19 75.89 -31.90
N GLY A 14 -15.21 76.16 -30.60
CA GLY A 14 -14.62 75.30 -29.61
C GLY A 14 -15.38 73.98 -29.43
N LEU A 15 -14.79 73.19 -28.55
CA LEU A 15 -15.24 71.92 -27.97
C LEU A 15 -15.17 70.70 -28.90
N LEU A 16 -13.95 70.17 -29.03
CA LEU A 16 -13.74 68.73 -29.06
C LEU A 16 -12.96 68.31 -27.80
N ALA A 17 -13.47 67.24 -27.19
CA ALA A 17 -12.98 66.53 -26.00
C ALA A 17 -13.40 67.10 -24.62
N PRO A 18 -14.48 66.58 -24.01
CA PRO A 18 -14.26 65.90 -22.76
C PRO A 18 -13.51 64.61 -23.10
N GLY A 19 -12.20 64.60 -22.86
CA GLY A 19 -11.50 63.35 -22.62
C GLY A 19 -12.09 62.75 -21.36
N GLN A 20 -13.24 62.08 -21.48
CA GLN A 20 -13.57 61.00 -20.57
C GLN A 20 -12.51 59.95 -20.88
N SER A 21 -11.38 60.04 -20.19
CA SER A 21 -10.70 58.85 -19.73
C SER A 21 -11.76 58.10 -18.91
N PHE A 22 -12.58 57.34 -19.62
CA PHE A 22 -13.04 56.08 -19.07
C PHE A 22 -11.72 55.39 -18.73
N LEU A 23 -11.29 55.57 -17.47
CA LEU A 23 -10.70 54.47 -16.74
C LEU A 23 -11.75 53.37 -16.90
N LEU A 24 -11.66 52.65 -18.02
CA LEU A 24 -12.18 51.32 -18.15
C LEU A 24 -11.36 50.57 -17.14
N ASP A 25 -11.76 50.70 -15.87
CA ASP A 25 -11.43 49.77 -14.84
C ASP A 25 -11.94 48.46 -15.42
N SER A 26 -11.03 47.76 -16.09
CA SER A 26 -11.28 46.43 -16.59
C SER A 26 -11.36 45.58 -15.34
N VAL A 27 -12.52 45.62 -14.69
CA VAL A 27 -12.85 44.75 -13.57
C VAL A 27 -12.88 43.36 -14.17
N ARG A 28 -11.74 42.67 -14.08
CA ARG A 28 -11.69 41.24 -14.36
C ARG A 28 -12.40 40.56 -13.20
N PHE A 29 -13.70 40.34 -13.36
CA PHE A 29 -14.40 39.41 -12.50
C PHE A 29 -13.68 38.07 -12.56
N ALA A 30 -13.27 37.53 -11.40
CA ALA A 30 -12.65 36.21 -11.32
C ALA A 30 -13.58 35.19 -12.01
N SER A 31 -13.12 34.55 -13.09
CA SER A 31 -13.99 33.79 -13.99
C SER A 31 -14.41 32.40 -13.46
N LYS A 32 -14.22 32.10 -12.18
CA LYS A 32 -14.78 30.90 -11.53
C LYS A 32 -15.16 31.19 -10.08
N LYS A 33 -16.44 31.00 -9.73
CA LYS A 33 -16.94 31.11 -8.35
C LYS A 33 -16.46 29.98 -7.43
N SER A 34 -16.06 28.83 -7.99
CA SER A 34 -15.48 27.73 -7.23
C SER A 34 -14.61 26.83 -8.11
N GLY A 35 -13.45 26.41 -7.60
CA GLY A 35 -12.68 25.30 -8.15
C GLY A 35 -13.37 23.97 -7.81
N GLY A 36 -13.27 22.98 -8.69
CA GLY A 36 -13.99 21.70 -8.58
C GLY A 36 -13.74 20.94 -7.27
N SER A 37 -14.68 20.04 -6.93
CA SER A 37 -14.63 19.13 -5.78
C SER A 37 -13.33 18.31 -5.72
N CYS A 38 -13.04 17.72 -4.55
CA CYS A 38 -11.87 16.86 -4.33
C CYS A 38 -11.76 15.81 -5.46
N LYS A 39 -10.74 15.97 -6.32
CA LYS A 39 -10.46 15.04 -7.42
C LYS A 39 -10.10 13.63 -6.92
N ASN A 40 -9.68 13.55 -5.66
CA ASN A 40 -9.44 12.29 -4.95
C ASN A 40 -10.73 11.81 -4.29
N VAL A 41 -11.67 11.27 -5.08
CA VAL A 41 -12.94 10.69 -4.59
C VAL A 41 -12.71 9.35 -3.85
N GLY A 42 -11.47 8.88 -3.76
CA GLY A 42 -11.14 7.48 -3.50
C GLY A 42 -10.78 7.09 -2.05
N LYS A 43 -10.87 5.77 -1.85
CA LYS A 43 -10.49 4.92 -0.69
C LYS A 43 -11.43 4.97 0.52
N LYS A 44 -12.58 4.31 0.37
CA LYS A 44 -13.52 3.98 1.45
C LYS A 44 -13.59 2.45 1.71
N ASP A 45 -12.51 1.73 1.47
CA ASP A 45 -12.49 0.28 1.68
C ASP A 45 -12.47 -0.06 3.18
N PRO A 46 -13.36 -0.94 3.66
CA PRO A 46 -13.30 -1.41 5.04
C PRO A 46 -12.05 -2.25 5.29
N GLY A 47 -11.63 -2.32 6.56
CA GLY A 47 -10.51 -3.13 6.99
C GLY A 47 -10.76 -4.63 6.75
N ARG A 48 -9.76 -5.33 6.20
CA ARG A 48 -9.85 -6.76 5.83
C ARG A 48 -9.62 -7.75 6.98
N ARG A 49 -9.42 -7.26 8.21
CA ARG A 49 -9.25 -8.05 9.45
C ARG A 49 -8.15 -9.12 9.38
N TYR A 50 -7.08 -8.85 8.60
CA TYR A 50 -5.86 -9.66 8.58
C TYR A 50 -5.13 -9.60 9.91
N GLY A 51 -4.38 -10.64 10.22
CA GLY A 51 -3.62 -10.77 11.47
C GLY A 51 -3.66 -12.17 12.03
N PHE A 52 -3.14 -12.30 13.25
CA PHE A 52 -3.16 -13.54 14.01
C PHE A 52 -4.57 -13.91 14.46
N LYS A 53 -4.82 -15.20 14.47
CA LYS A 53 -6.02 -15.82 15.05
C LYS A 53 -5.67 -16.69 16.26
N LYS A 54 -4.44 -17.22 16.29
CA LYS A 54 -3.87 -17.97 17.41
C LYS A 54 -2.48 -17.41 17.75
N GLN A 55 -2.21 -17.22 19.04
CA GLN A 55 -0.94 -16.70 19.56
C GLN A 55 -0.03 -17.85 20.02
N ASP A 56 1.19 -17.52 20.43
CA ASP A 56 2.15 -18.50 20.97
C ASP A 56 1.58 -19.20 22.20
N GLY A 57 1.76 -20.51 22.32
CA GLY A 57 1.26 -21.31 23.43
C GLY A 57 -0.24 -21.64 23.36
N ASN A 58 -0.98 -21.15 22.36
CA ASN A 58 -2.38 -21.54 22.20
C ASN A 58 -2.49 -22.97 21.68
N PHE A 59 -3.42 -23.74 22.26
CA PHE A 59 -3.82 -25.03 21.71
C PHE A 59 -4.67 -24.84 20.44
N VAL A 60 -4.37 -25.64 19.42
CA VAL A 60 -5.06 -25.63 18.13
C VAL A 60 -5.40 -27.05 17.70
N HIS A 61 -6.53 -27.18 17.01
CA HIS A 61 -6.88 -28.39 16.28
C HIS A 61 -6.39 -28.31 14.84
N ALA A 62 -6.22 -29.46 14.20
CA ALA A 62 -6.01 -29.58 12.77
C ALA A 62 -7.10 -28.82 11.99
N GLY A 63 -6.69 -28.08 10.96
CA GLY A 63 -7.56 -27.21 10.15
C GLY A 63 -7.76 -25.79 10.69
N ASN A 64 -7.41 -25.50 11.95
CA ASN A 64 -7.57 -24.15 12.50
C ASN A 64 -6.68 -23.14 11.77
N ILE A 65 -7.23 -21.97 11.47
CA ILE A 65 -6.48 -20.85 10.90
C ILE A 65 -5.60 -20.22 12.00
N LEU A 66 -4.29 -20.10 11.73
CA LEU A 66 -3.30 -19.52 12.63
C LEU A 66 -3.14 -18.02 12.39
N ALA A 67 -2.96 -17.65 11.12
CA ALA A 67 -2.77 -16.26 10.70
C ALA A 67 -3.31 -16.03 9.29
N THR A 68 -3.85 -14.84 9.07
CA THR A 68 -4.32 -14.38 7.75
C THR A 68 -3.52 -13.17 7.33
N GLN A 69 -2.98 -13.16 6.12
CA GLN A 69 -2.02 -12.14 5.69
C GLN A 69 -2.08 -11.89 4.18
N ARG A 70 -1.83 -10.64 3.76
CA ARG A 70 -1.78 -10.29 2.33
C ARG A 70 -0.43 -10.62 1.70
N VAL A 71 0.64 -10.34 2.44
CA VAL A 71 2.02 -10.64 2.10
C VAL A 71 2.53 -11.62 3.14
N MET A 72 3.47 -12.49 2.75
CA MET A 72 4.05 -13.49 3.65
C MET A 72 4.93 -12.80 4.69
N ARG A 73 4.32 -12.47 5.84
CA ARG A 73 4.98 -11.94 7.05
C ARG A 73 5.48 -13.09 7.91
N TYR A 74 4.65 -14.11 8.06
CA TYR A 74 4.96 -15.36 8.75
C TYR A 74 5.05 -16.50 7.74
N HIS A 75 6.04 -17.36 7.95
CA HIS A 75 6.31 -18.50 7.10
C HIS A 75 5.76 -19.79 7.74
N PRO A 76 5.28 -20.74 6.93
CA PRO A 76 4.89 -22.06 7.43
C PRO A 76 6.16 -22.79 7.89
N GLY A 77 6.14 -23.32 9.11
CA GLY A 77 7.16 -24.24 9.59
C GLY A 77 6.56 -25.63 9.81
N ALA A 78 6.96 -26.32 10.88
CA ALA A 78 6.55 -27.69 11.15
C ALA A 78 5.03 -27.80 11.41
N HIS A 79 4.38 -28.76 10.75
CA HIS A 79 2.94 -29.06 10.87
C HIS A 79 2.01 -27.87 10.56
N VAL A 80 2.46 -26.93 9.72
CA VAL A 80 1.68 -25.77 9.28
C VAL A 80 1.54 -25.73 7.76
N GLY A 81 0.30 -25.66 7.28
CA GLY A 81 -0.02 -25.52 5.87
C GLY A 81 -0.09 -24.06 5.41
N LEU A 82 0.14 -23.83 4.11
CA LEU A 82 0.01 -22.54 3.45
C LEU A 82 -1.12 -22.58 2.41
N GLY A 83 -2.15 -21.75 2.58
CA GLY A 83 -3.25 -21.63 1.62
C GLY A 83 -2.92 -20.70 0.44
N THR A 84 -3.75 -20.72 -0.61
CA THR A 84 -3.60 -19.89 -1.82
C THR A 84 -3.50 -18.39 -1.51
N ASN A 85 -4.29 -17.93 -0.53
CA ASN A 85 -4.28 -16.53 -0.05
C ASN A 85 -3.14 -16.23 0.93
N ARG A 86 -2.15 -17.12 1.06
CA ARG A 86 -1.03 -17.06 2.03
C ARG A 86 -1.45 -17.12 3.50
N ASN A 87 -2.66 -17.63 3.76
CA ASN A 87 -3.13 -17.92 5.11
C ASN A 87 -2.41 -19.16 5.64
N LEU A 88 -2.11 -19.15 6.94
CA LEU A 88 -1.48 -20.28 7.63
C LEU A 88 -2.54 -21.04 8.42
N PHE A 89 -2.51 -22.37 8.33
CA PHE A 89 -3.44 -23.24 9.03
C PHE A 89 -2.71 -24.44 9.65
N ALA A 90 -3.27 -24.98 10.72
CA ALA A 90 -2.74 -26.13 11.43
C ALA A 90 -2.97 -27.42 10.63
N LEU A 91 -1.96 -28.29 10.53
CA LEU A 91 -2.12 -29.64 9.98
C LEU A 91 -2.44 -30.66 11.09
N GLU A 92 -1.95 -30.43 12.30
CA GLU A 92 -2.08 -31.32 13.45
C GLU A 92 -2.59 -30.59 14.69
N ASP A 93 -3.06 -31.38 15.66
CA ASP A 93 -3.48 -30.90 16.98
C ASP A 93 -2.26 -30.66 17.88
N GLY A 94 -2.12 -29.45 18.42
CA GLY A 94 -0.95 -29.13 19.22
C GLY A 94 -0.89 -27.69 19.71
N TYR A 95 0.29 -27.29 20.19
CA TYR A 95 0.55 -25.94 20.66
C TYR A 95 1.32 -25.13 19.62
N VAL A 96 0.87 -23.90 19.38
CA VAL A 96 1.53 -22.98 18.44
C VAL A 96 2.84 -22.46 19.03
N ARG A 97 3.93 -22.51 18.25
CA ARG A 97 5.23 -21.94 18.60
C ARG A 97 5.79 -21.07 17.50
N PHE A 98 6.34 -19.91 17.86
CA PHE A 98 7.02 -19.01 16.94
C PHE A 98 8.54 -19.12 17.06
N THR A 99 9.21 -19.28 15.92
CA THR A 99 10.68 -19.39 15.85
C THR A 99 11.25 -18.41 14.83
N LYS A 100 12.54 -18.11 14.96
CA LYS A 100 13.31 -17.34 13.97
C LYS A 100 14.34 -18.28 13.36
N GLU A 101 14.08 -18.70 12.12
CA GLU A 101 14.89 -19.70 11.44
C GLU A 101 15.50 -19.13 10.16
N VAL A 102 16.55 -19.79 9.68
CA VAL A 102 17.20 -19.44 8.41
C VAL A 102 16.26 -19.74 7.26
N PHE A 103 16.03 -18.74 6.41
CA PHE A 103 15.13 -18.82 5.28
C PHE A 103 15.87 -19.22 4.01
N ILE A 104 15.66 -20.47 3.60
CA ILE A 104 16.17 -21.02 2.35
C ILE A 104 14.99 -21.19 1.38
N PRO A 105 14.83 -20.28 0.39
CA PRO A 105 13.76 -20.41 -0.58
C PRO A 105 14.10 -21.46 -1.66
N PRO A 106 13.09 -22.03 -2.35
CA PRO A 106 13.34 -22.97 -3.43
C PRO A 106 14.08 -22.28 -4.59
N PRO A 107 14.90 -23.03 -5.36
CA PRO A 107 15.78 -22.47 -6.39
C PRO A 107 15.04 -21.73 -7.50
N ARG A 108 13.81 -22.15 -7.81
CA ARG A 108 12.96 -21.51 -8.84
C ARG A 108 12.37 -20.17 -8.42
N SER A 109 12.47 -19.79 -7.14
CA SER A 109 11.83 -18.56 -6.64
C SER A 109 12.59 -17.30 -7.02
N ARG A 110 11.86 -16.19 -7.22
CA ARG A 110 12.46 -14.86 -7.46
C ARG A 110 13.41 -14.41 -6.34
N LYS A 111 13.19 -14.83 -5.10
CA LYS A 111 14.09 -14.51 -3.98
C LYS A 111 15.43 -15.22 -4.13
N SER A 112 15.40 -16.49 -4.54
CA SER A 112 16.61 -17.27 -4.80
C SER A 112 17.45 -16.69 -5.94
N SER A 113 16.83 -16.28 -7.06
CA SER A 113 17.57 -15.76 -8.21
C SER A 113 17.97 -14.29 -8.11
N ARG A 114 17.16 -13.43 -7.50
CA ARG A 114 17.41 -11.97 -7.50
C ARG A 114 17.97 -11.41 -6.20
N ILE A 115 17.67 -12.03 -5.05
CA ILE A 115 18.00 -11.44 -3.74
C ILE A 115 19.23 -12.10 -3.16
N ILE A 116 19.24 -13.43 -3.04
CA ILE A 116 20.33 -14.19 -2.40
C ILE A 116 21.70 -13.90 -3.04
N PRO A 117 21.85 -13.87 -4.39
CA PRO A 117 23.16 -13.65 -5.01
C PRO A 117 23.70 -12.23 -4.82
N ARG A 118 22.84 -11.28 -4.40
CA ARG A 118 23.22 -9.89 -4.16
C ARG A 118 23.59 -9.62 -2.71
N LEU A 119 23.45 -10.61 -1.83
CA LEU A 119 23.83 -10.48 -0.43
C LEU A 119 25.37 -10.58 -0.30
N PRO A 120 25.97 -9.85 0.65
CA PRO A 120 27.38 -10.00 0.95
C PRO A 120 27.67 -11.40 1.48
N GLN A 121 28.89 -11.88 1.28
CA GLN A 121 29.32 -13.19 1.74
C GLN A 121 29.13 -13.33 3.26
N GLY A 122 28.53 -14.44 3.70
CA GLY A 122 28.21 -14.70 5.10
C GLY A 122 26.88 -14.12 5.60
N ALA A 123 26.18 -13.31 4.79
CA ALA A 123 24.85 -12.82 5.18
C ALA A 123 23.78 -13.92 5.07
N VAL A 124 23.00 -14.06 6.13
CA VAL A 124 21.93 -15.06 6.24
C VAL A 124 20.58 -14.36 6.43
N LEU A 125 19.56 -14.85 5.71
CA LEU A 125 18.21 -14.33 5.84
C LEU A 125 17.47 -15.09 6.94
N TYR A 126 17.07 -14.42 8.01
CA TYR A 126 16.18 -14.99 9.01
C TYR A 126 14.71 -14.61 8.73
N LYS A 127 13.80 -15.56 8.95
CA LYS A 127 12.35 -15.33 8.89
C LYS A 127 11.66 -15.91 10.11
N THR A 128 10.43 -15.43 10.33
CA THR A 128 9.60 -15.92 11.43
C THR A 128 8.76 -17.08 10.92
N PHE A 129 8.92 -18.23 11.55
CA PHE A 129 8.17 -19.44 11.24
C PHE A 129 7.13 -19.68 12.33
N ILE A 130 6.00 -20.24 11.93
CA ILE A 130 4.99 -20.75 12.85
C ILE A 130 5.06 -22.27 12.78
N ASN A 131 5.28 -22.87 13.94
CA ASN A 131 5.35 -24.30 14.16
C ASN A 131 4.17 -24.72 15.04
N ILE A 132 3.75 -25.97 14.89
CA ILE A 132 2.84 -26.62 15.84
C ILE A 132 3.59 -27.78 16.46
N VAL A 133 3.59 -27.83 17.79
CA VAL A 133 4.14 -28.94 18.57
C VAL A 133 2.99 -29.91 18.86
N PRO A 134 2.94 -31.09 18.21
CA PRO A 134 1.84 -32.02 18.37
C PRO A 134 1.82 -32.64 19.77
N LEU A 135 0.62 -32.94 20.27
CA LEU A 135 0.43 -33.62 21.57
C LEU A 135 0.09 -35.10 21.43
N LYS A 136 -0.56 -35.48 20.33
CA LYS A 136 -1.01 -36.84 20.11
C LYS A 136 0.12 -37.66 19.52
N GLN A 137 0.45 -38.78 20.17
CA GLN A 137 1.33 -39.79 19.59
C GLN A 137 0.49 -40.68 18.66
N GLU A 138 0.89 -40.81 17.40
CA GLU A 138 0.07 -41.41 16.34
C GLU A 138 -0.15 -42.93 16.44
N GLY A 139 0.40 -43.59 17.47
CA GLY A 139 0.21 -45.02 17.68
C GLY A 139 0.40 -45.43 19.13
N LYS A 140 -0.66 -45.97 19.75
CA LYS A 140 -0.54 -46.80 20.95
C LYS A 140 -0.71 -48.25 20.52
N PHE A 141 0.39 -49.00 20.51
CA PHE A 141 0.33 -50.44 20.30
C PHE A 141 -0.44 -51.06 21.46
N LYS A 142 -1.52 -51.75 21.14
CA LYS A 142 -2.29 -52.54 22.11
C LYS A 142 -2.02 -54.00 21.80
N LEU A 143 -1.74 -54.78 22.84
CA LEU A 143 -1.75 -56.23 22.74
C LEU A 143 -3.19 -56.65 22.41
N MET A 144 -3.37 -57.35 21.29
CA MET A 144 -4.69 -57.83 20.86
C MET A 144 -4.98 -59.17 21.51
N ASP A 145 -4.05 -60.13 21.41
CA ASP A 145 -4.21 -61.48 21.97
C ASP A 145 -2.88 -61.98 22.56
N MET A 146 -2.98 -62.78 23.64
CA MET A 146 -1.88 -63.61 24.13
C MET A 146 -2.10 -65.02 23.59
N VAL A 147 -1.21 -65.44 22.68
CA VAL A 147 -1.14 -66.83 22.19
C VAL A 147 -0.42 -67.69 23.23
#